data_AF-A0ABD0T8Y5-F1
#
_entry.id   AF-A0ABD0T8Y5-F1
#
_cell.length_a   1.000
_cell.length_b   1.000
_cell.length_c   1.000
_cell.angle_alpha   90.00
_cell.angle_beta   90.00
_cell.angle_gamma   90.00
#
_symmetry.space_group_name_H-M   'P 1'
#
loop_
_entity.id
_entity.type
_entity.pdbx_description
1 polymer ?
#
loop_
_entity_poly.entity_id
_entity_poly.type
_entity_poly.pdbx_seq_one_letter_code
_entity_poly.pdbx_strand_id
1 'polypeptide(L)'
;MDSWLLVLILCCHKGFIVYASFEETGDVFEFGRDSPDTRIVFNEAGTIGIGREDKVKRIPIVVPYCMKWEYIRVEVDNDKGPPNVSFLPSIKTVVIKYRKNQYSKSQYQVTVKAKAIRNCPLFSDD
;
A
#
# COMPACT_ATOMS: atom_id res chain seq x y z
N MET A 1 -8.39 15.69 24.99
CA MET A 1 -9.37 14.61 25.13
C MET A 1 -8.62 13.34 24.87
N ASP A 2 -8.44 12.59 25.94
CA ASP A 2 -7.47 11.50 26.08
C ASP A 2 -7.91 10.27 25.28
N SER A 3 -7.16 9.89 24.24
CA SER A 3 -7.40 8.67 23.47
C SER A 3 -6.70 7.49 24.12
N TRP A 4 -7.51 6.57 24.66
CA TRP A 4 -7.10 5.28 25.18
C TRP A 4 -6.79 4.33 24.02
N LEU A 5 -5.56 3.82 23.96
CA LEU A 5 -5.11 2.81 22.99
C LEU A 5 -5.80 1.47 23.30
N LEU A 6 -6.72 1.01 22.45
CA LEU A 6 -7.29 -0.33 22.57
C LEU A 6 -6.45 -1.34 21.78
N VAL A 7 -5.60 -2.08 22.51
CA VAL A 7 -4.86 -3.23 21.96
C VAL A 7 -5.67 -4.50 22.24
N LEU A 8 -6.27 -5.10 21.22
CA LEU A 8 -6.91 -6.41 21.34
C LEU A 8 -5.84 -7.50 21.26
N ILE A 9 -5.52 -8.11 22.41
CA ILE A 9 -4.63 -9.27 22.52
C ILE A 9 -5.48 -10.54 22.50
N LEU A 10 -5.55 -11.21 21.36
CA LEU A 10 -6.08 -12.57 21.26
C LEU A 10 -4.94 -13.57 21.48
N CYS A 11 -4.87 -14.10 22.70
CA CYS A 11 -3.93 -15.19 23.06
C CYS A 11 -4.42 -16.53 22.50
N CYS A 12 -3.91 -16.94 21.35
CA CYS A 12 -3.82 -18.36 21.00
C CYS A 12 -2.36 -18.76 20.91
N HIS A 13 -1.99 -19.82 21.62
CA HIS A 13 -0.63 -20.34 21.69
C HIS A 13 -0.02 -20.57 20.30
N LYS A 14 1.20 -20.03 20.13
CA LYS A 14 2.12 -20.09 18.97
C LYS A 14 1.96 -18.96 17.94
N GLY A 15 2.77 -17.92 18.13
CA GLY A 15 3.02 -16.85 17.16
C GLY A 15 2.21 -15.59 17.44
N PHE A 16 2.88 -14.55 17.93
CA PHE A 16 2.27 -13.22 18.05
C PHE A 16 2.10 -12.63 16.64
N ILE A 17 0.86 -12.51 16.18
CA ILE A 17 0.52 -11.65 15.04
C ILE A 17 -0.14 -10.41 15.63
N VAL A 18 0.57 -9.29 15.58
CA VAL A 18 0.03 -7.98 15.93
C VAL A 18 -0.73 -7.46 14.72
N TYR A 19 -2.06 -7.45 14.79
CA TYR A 19 -2.90 -6.75 13.83
C TYR A 19 -3.01 -5.30 14.28
N ALA A 20 -2.30 -4.38 13.61
CA ALA A 20 -2.60 -2.97 13.72
C ALA A 20 -3.87 -2.70 12.89
N SER A 21 -5.01 -2.50 13.54
CA SER A 21 -6.18 -1.91 12.88
C SER A 21 -5.93 -0.41 12.74
N PHE A 22 -5.67 0.05 11.52
CA PHE A 22 -5.73 1.48 11.22
C PHE A 22 -7.16 1.97 11.50
N GLU A 23 -7.30 2.95 12.39
CA GLU A 23 -8.57 3.64 12.62
C GLU A 23 -9.02 4.26 11.28
N GLU A 24 -10.31 4.16 10.95
CA GLU A 24 -10.94 4.48 9.65
C GLU A 24 -10.91 5.98 9.27
N THR A 25 -9.74 6.62 9.28
CA THR A 25 -9.58 8.02 8.84
C THR A 25 -8.60 8.16 7.67
N GLY A 26 -8.31 7.04 6.99
CA GLY A 26 -7.43 7.00 5.82
C GLY A 26 -8.18 7.17 4.51
N ASP A 27 -7.67 8.03 3.63
CA ASP A 27 -8.11 8.08 2.25
C ASP A 27 -7.65 6.82 1.52
N VAL A 28 -8.57 6.14 0.83
CA VAL A 28 -8.31 4.89 0.11
C VAL A 28 -8.36 5.15 -1.40
N PHE A 29 -7.33 4.69 -2.11
CA PHE A 29 -7.23 4.77 -3.56
C PHE A 29 -6.98 3.38 -4.13
N GLU A 30 -7.81 2.99 -5.10
CA GLU A 30 -7.79 1.65 -5.67
C GLU A 30 -7.51 1.71 -7.17
N PHE A 31 -6.65 0.82 -7.65
CA PHE A 31 -6.36 0.65 -9.07
C PHE A 31 -6.54 -0.81 -9.45
N GLY A 32 -7.35 -1.06 -10.49
CA GLY A 32 -7.67 -2.41 -10.95
C GLY A 32 -8.93 -2.98 -10.28
N ARG A 33 -9.01 -4.31 -10.16
CA ARG A 33 -10.17 -5.00 -9.58
C ARG A 33 -9.69 -6.05 -8.58
N ASP A 34 -10.12 -5.93 -7.34
CA ASP A 34 -9.87 -6.97 -6.33
C ASP A 34 -10.62 -8.25 -6.70
N SER A 35 -9.94 -9.38 -6.62
CA SER A 35 -10.45 -10.66 -7.08
C SER A 35 -9.97 -11.79 -6.16
N PRO A 36 -10.81 -12.79 -5.85
CA PRO A 36 -10.47 -13.86 -4.92
C PRO A 36 -9.34 -14.79 -5.40
N ASP A 37 -9.00 -14.76 -6.70
CA ASP A 37 -7.88 -15.51 -7.29
C ASP A 37 -6.52 -14.80 -7.15
N THR A 38 -6.50 -13.63 -6.50
CA THR A 38 -5.28 -12.85 -6.28
C THR A 38 -4.76 -13.02 -4.85
N ARG A 39 -3.46 -12.83 -4.67
CA ARG A 39 -2.80 -12.82 -3.34
C ARG A 39 -1.93 -11.58 -3.19
N ILE A 40 -1.74 -11.12 -1.96
CA ILE A 40 -0.83 -10.02 -1.66
C ILE A 40 0.59 -10.46 -2.02
N VAL A 41 1.27 -9.69 -2.87
CA VAL A 41 2.66 -9.94 -3.29
C VAL A 41 3.62 -8.80 -2.98
N PHE A 42 3.06 -7.63 -2.67
CA PHE A 42 3.82 -6.46 -2.25
C PHE A 42 3.00 -5.73 -1.19
N ASN A 43 3.66 -5.37 -0.09
CA ASN A 43 3.10 -4.56 0.97
C ASN A 43 4.23 -3.65 1.47
N GLU A 44 4.08 -2.35 1.29
CA GLU A 44 5.03 -1.36 1.77
C GLU A 44 4.27 -0.28 2.52
N ALA A 45 4.73 0.03 3.73
CA ALA A 45 4.26 1.16 4.51
C ALA A 45 5.38 2.18 4.66
N GLY A 46 5.01 3.44 4.82
CA GLY A 46 5.98 4.51 5.04
C GLY A 46 5.34 5.81 5.45
N THR A 47 6.13 6.87 5.42
CA THR A 47 5.68 8.24 5.72
C THR A 47 6.01 9.19 4.60
N ILE A 48 5.15 10.19 4.42
CA ILE A 48 5.33 11.31 3.51
C ILE A 48 5.57 12.56 4.36
N GLY A 49 6.70 13.20 4.07
CA GLY A 49 7.16 14.37 4.81
C GLY A 49 6.50 15.67 4.35
N ILE A 50 6.75 16.72 5.13
CA ILE A 50 6.26 18.08 4.85
C ILE A 50 7.27 18.91 4.05
N GLY A 51 8.51 18.42 3.92
CA GLY A 51 9.57 19.05 3.15
C GLY A 51 9.22 19.16 1.66
N ARG A 52 9.77 20.16 0.97
CA ARG A 52 9.46 20.40 -0.46
C ARG A 52 9.74 19.17 -1.34
N GLU A 53 10.77 18.41 -0.99
CA GLU A 53 11.18 17.18 -1.69
C GLU A 53 10.40 15.95 -1.23
N ASP A 54 9.93 15.94 0.03
CA ASP A 54 9.21 14.81 0.63
C ASP A 54 7.71 14.80 0.34
N LYS A 55 7.18 15.87 -0.28
CA LYS A 55 5.75 15.97 -0.67
C LYS A 55 5.35 15.06 -1.83
N VAL A 56 6.31 14.34 -2.42
CA VAL A 56 6.05 13.37 -3.49
C VAL A 56 6.75 12.04 -3.16
N LYS A 57 5.96 11.01 -2.89
CA LYS A 57 6.47 9.65 -2.71
C LYS A 57 6.27 8.84 -3.98
N ARG A 58 7.33 8.18 -4.44
CA ARG A 58 7.32 7.25 -5.56
C ARG A 58 7.68 5.88 -5.03
N ILE A 59 6.81 4.91 -5.27
CA ILE A 59 6.87 3.58 -4.68
C ILE A 59 6.90 2.58 -5.85
N PRO A 60 8.07 2.06 -6.22
CA PRO A 60 8.19 1.08 -7.28
C PRO A 60 7.63 -0.27 -6.81
N ILE A 61 6.62 -0.78 -7.50
CA ILE A 61 5.99 -2.05 -7.19
C ILE A 61 6.83 -3.18 -7.77
N VAL A 62 7.25 -4.07 -6.90
CA VAL A 62 7.89 -5.34 -7.27
C VAL A 62 6.84 -6.44 -7.27
N VAL A 63 6.69 -7.11 -8.40
CA VAL A 63 5.82 -8.28 -8.56
C VAL A 63 6.71 -9.48 -8.82
N PRO A 64 6.53 -10.61 -8.10
CA PRO A 64 7.31 -11.82 -8.33
C PRO A 64 7.22 -12.30 -9.78
N TYR A 65 8.25 -13.04 -10.20
CA TYR A 65 8.26 -13.72 -11.49
C TYR A 65 7.02 -14.61 -11.66
N CYS A 66 6.54 -14.74 -12.89
CA CYS A 66 5.29 -15.45 -13.22
C CYS A 66 4.03 -14.93 -12.53
N MET A 67 4.04 -13.70 -12.03
CA MET A 67 2.84 -13.07 -11.48
C MET A 67 2.53 -11.77 -12.20
N LYS A 68 1.23 -11.47 -12.29
CA LYS A 68 0.71 -10.22 -12.84
C LYS A 68 -0.11 -9.52 -11.76
N TRP A 69 0.21 -8.26 -11.49
CA TRP A 69 -0.60 -7.43 -10.61
C TRP A 69 -1.99 -7.22 -11.21
N GLU A 70 -3.02 -7.23 -10.37
CA GLU A 70 -4.42 -7.05 -10.79
C GLU A 70 -5.12 -5.98 -9.95
N TYR A 71 -4.65 -5.75 -8.73
CA TYR A 71 -5.23 -4.80 -7.79
C TYR A 71 -4.14 -4.14 -6.96
N ILE A 72 -4.25 -2.82 -6.79
CA ILE A 72 -3.40 -2.00 -5.94
C ILE A 72 -4.33 -1.18 -5.04
N ARG A 73 -4.11 -1.27 -3.73
CA ARG A 73 -4.76 -0.44 -2.71
C ARG A 73 -3.70 0.47 -2.10
N VAL A 74 -3.99 1.76 -2.06
CA VAL A 74 -3.18 2.76 -1.38
C VAL A 74 -4.02 3.40 -0.30
N GLU A 75 -3.56 3.29 0.94
CA GLU A 75 -4.15 3.96 2.09
C GLU A 75 -3.21 5.09 2.50
N VAL A 76 -3.76 6.27 2.75
CA VAL A 76 -3.00 7.40 3.27
C VAL A 76 -3.80 8.02 4.40
N ASP A 77 -3.21 8.12 5.60
CA ASP A 77 -3.85 8.89 6.67
C ASP A 77 -3.80 10.39 6.32
N ASN A 78 -4.89 11.13 6.51
CA ASN A 78 -4.83 12.56 6.22
C ASN A 78 -5.90 13.37 6.94
N ASP A 79 -5.45 14.27 7.81
CA ASP A 79 -6.31 15.17 8.56
C ASP A 79 -6.77 16.39 7.74
N LYS A 80 -6.09 16.71 6.64
CA LYS A 80 -6.38 17.89 5.79
C LYS A 80 -7.00 17.55 4.43
N GLY A 81 -7.26 16.28 4.18
CA GLY A 81 -7.98 15.77 3.01
C GLY A 81 -7.10 15.27 1.88
N PRO A 82 -7.67 14.51 0.93
CA PRO A 82 -6.96 13.49 0.18
C PRO A 82 -5.78 13.99 -0.65
N PRO A 83 -4.61 13.29 -0.60
CA PRO A 83 -3.53 13.55 -1.53
C PRO A 83 -3.95 13.17 -2.96
N ASN A 84 -3.15 13.54 -3.94
CA ASN A 84 -3.29 12.99 -5.28
C ASN A 84 -2.50 11.69 -5.35
N VAL A 85 -3.19 10.57 -5.55
CA VAL A 85 -2.58 9.26 -5.75
C VAL A 85 -2.80 8.83 -7.19
N SER A 86 -1.73 8.35 -7.82
CA SER A 86 -1.78 7.82 -9.18
C SER A 86 -0.90 6.58 -9.30
N PHE A 87 -1.22 5.72 -10.24
CA PHE A 87 -0.41 4.57 -10.61
C PHE A 87 0.09 4.74 -12.04
N LEU A 88 1.39 4.53 -12.26
CA LEU A 88 2.06 4.60 -13.55
C LEU A 88 2.38 3.18 -14.04
N PRO A 89 1.53 2.57 -14.90
CA PRO A 89 1.66 1.16 -15.26
C PRO A 89 2.94 0.82 -16.03
N SER A 90 3.42 1.76 -16.86
CA SER A 90 4.61 1.59 -17.71
C SER A 90 5.89 1.34 -16.91
N ILE A 91 6.00 1.95 -15.73
CA ILE A 91 7.15 1.83 -14.83
C ILE A 91 6.76 1.20 -13.48
N LYS A 92 5.56 0.60 -13.39
CA LYS A 92 5.01 -0.05 -12.20
C LYS A 92 5.21 0.76 -10.91
N THR A 93 4.93 2.06 -10.94
CA THR A 93 5.18 2.95 -9.80
C THR A 93 3.89 3.59 -9.29
N VAL A 94 3.66 3.50 -7.98
CA VAL A 94 2.65 4.32 -7.30
C VAL A 94 3.26 5.67 -6.96
N VAL A 95 2.53 6.74 -7.25
CA VAL A 95 2.93 8.12 -6.93
C VAL A 95 1.90 8.73 -6.01
N ILE A 96 2.32 9.08 -4.80
CA ILE A 96 1.52 9.83 -3.83
C ILE A 96 2.07 11.26 -3.79
N LYS A 97 1.21 12.24 -4.07
CA LYS A 97 1.58 13.65 -4.13
C LYS A 97 0.69 14.48 -3.23
N TYR A 98 1.31 15.16 -2.27
CA TYR A 98 0.61 16.10 -1.40
C TYR A 98 0.14 17.33 -2.14
N ARG A 99 -0.97 17.89 -1.63
CA ARG A 99 -1.43 19.22 -2.00
C ARG A 99 -0.47 20.27 -1.44
N LYS A 100 -0.45 21.45 -2.07
CA LYS A 100 0.42 22.57 -1.62
C LYS A 100 0.19 22.91 -0.15
N ASN A 101 -1.06 22.84 0.32
CA ASN A 101 -1.51 23.24 1.65
C ASN A 101 -1.49 22.10 2.68
N GLN A 102 -0.83 20.98 2.39
CA GLN A 102 -0.64 19.93 3.38
C GLN A 102 0.61 20.23 4.22
N TYR A 103 0.42 20.34 5.52
CA TYR A 103 1.42 20.78 6.51
C TYR A 103 1.66 19.76 7.62
N SER A 104 1.00 18.59 7.55
CA SER A 104 1.16 17.44 8.45
C SER A 104 1.89 16.30 7.73
N LYS A 105 2.62 15.49 8.50
CA LYS A 105 3.15 14.21 8.01
C LYS A 105 1.98 13.21 7.95
N SER A 106 2.01 12.34 6.95
CA SER A 106 1.06 11.24 6.83
C SER A 106 1.80 9.92 6.67
N GLN A 107 1.21 8.87 7.20
CA GLN A 107 1.54 7.50 6.93
C GLN A 107 0.78 7.03 5.70
N TYR A 108 1.41 6.11 4.96
CA TYR A 108 0.77 5.43 3.86
C TYR A 108 1.03 3.94 3.93
N GLN A 109 0.15 3.17 3.31
CA GLN A 109 0.33 1.76 3.03
C GLN A 109 -0.06 1.47 1.58
N VAL A 110 0.83 0.79 0.84
CA VAL A 110 0.58 0.29 -0.51
C VAL A 110 0.52 -1.23 -0.45
N THR A 111 -0.64 -1.78 -0.79
CA THR A 111 -0.87 -3.22 -0.91
C THR A 111 -1.12 -3.56 -2.37
N VAL A 112 -0.40 -4.55 -2.90
CA VAL A 112 -0.60 -5.04 -4.27
C VAL A 112 -0.95 -6.50 -4.23
N LYS A 113 -2.04 -6.84 -4.91
CA LYS A 113 -2.43 -8.22 -5.18
C LYS A 113 -2.15 -8.60 -6.63
N ALA A 114 -1.68 -9.83 -6.80
CA ALA A 114 -1.34 -10.40 -8.09
C ALA A 114 -1.84 -11.83 -8.20
N LYS A 115 -1.98 -12.30 -9.45
CA LYS A 115 -2.30 -13.69 -9.78
C LYS A 115 -1.19 -14.30 -10.63
N ALA A 116 -1.12 -15.63 -10.60
CA ALA A 116 -0.16 -16.36 -11.42
C ALA A 116 -0.50 -16.24 -12.91
N ILE A 117 0.51 -16.05 -13.75
CA ILE A 117 0.38 -16.10 -15.20
C ILE A 117 0.34 -17.56 -15.63
N ARG A 118 -0.71 -17.97 -16.35
CA ARG A 118 -0.80 -19.30 -16.95
C ARG A 118 0.28 -19.46 -18.01
N ASN A 119 0.90 -20.63 -18.09
CA ASN A 119 1.97 -20.93 -19.05
C ASN A 119 3.14 -19.94 -18.97
N CYS A 120 3.48 -19.50 -17.76
CA CYS A 120 4.70 -18.74 -17.57
C CYS A 120 5.89 -19.66 -17.89
N PRO A 121 6.73 -19.31 -18.89
CA PRO A 121 7.92 -20.10 -19.15
C PRO A 121 8.78 -20.07 -17.88
N LEU A 122 9.30 -21.22 -17.46
CA LEU A 122 10.50 -21.19 -16.64
C LEU A 122 11.61 -20.70 -17.58
N PHE A 123 12.52 -19.86 -17.10
CA PHE A 123 13.74 -19.60 -17.86
C PHE A 123 14.33 -20.96 -18.24
N SER A 124 14.42 -21.25 -19.55
CA SER A 124 15.29 -22.32 -19.99
C SER A 124 16.71 -21.82 -19.69
N ASP A 125 17.37 -22.48 -18.76
CA ASP A 125 18.82 -22.37 -18.63
C ASP A 125 19.40 -23.02 -19.90
N ASP A 126 19.48 -22.25 -20.99
CA ASP A 126 20.27 -22.57 -22.18
C ASP A 126 21.72 -22.07 -22.00
#